data_AF-A0A3B0SGI7-F1
#
_entry.id   AF-A0A3B0SGI7-F1
#
_cell.length_a   1.000
_cell.length_b   1.000
_cell.length_c   1.000
_cell.angle_alpha   90.00
_cell.angle_beta   90.00
_cell.angle_gamma   90.00
#
_symmetry.space_group_name_H-M   'P 1'
#
loop_
_entity.id
_entity.type
_entity.pdbx_description
1 polymer ?
#
loop_
_entity_poly.entity_id
_entity_poly.type
_entity_poly.pdbx_seq_one_letter_code
_entity_poly.pdbx_strand_id
1 'polypeptide(L)' 'MTDQIAIIGGTGPQGQGLALRFAMAGVPVALGSRDGARGAEIAAELNGKIGGNLIVGLENSAAVAE' A
#
# COMPACT_ATOMS: atom_id res chain seq x y z
N MET A 1 5.28 -18.08 -0.79
CA MET A 1 5.35 -16.72 -0.25
C MET A 1 5.44 -15.80 -1.44
N THR A 2 4.47 -14.90 -1.60
CA THR A 2 4.56 -13.81 -2.57
C THR A 2 5.35 -12.72 -1.85
N ASP A 3 6.51 -12.33 -2.38
CA ASP A 3 7.31 -11.26 -1.77
C ASP A 3 6.53 -9.94 -1.86
N GLN A 4 5.93 -9.51 -0.75
CA GLN A 4 5.16 -8.28 -0.64
C GLN A 4 6.03 -7.17 -0.05
N ILE A 5 5.92 -5.95 -0.60
CA ILE A 5 6.66 -4.79 -0.08
C ILE A 5 5.80 -4.05 0.95
N ALA A 6 6.27 -3.98 2.19
CA ALA A 6 5.69 -3.12 3.22
C ALA A 6 6.26 -1.70 3.14
N ILE A 7 5.38 -0.69 3.06
CA ILE A 7 5.75 0.74 3.06
C ILE A 7 5.17 1.40 4.31
N ILE A 8 6.01 1.67 5.30
CA ILE A 8 5.62 2.32 6.55
C ILE A 8 5.62 3.84 6.39
N GLY A 9 4.52 4.49 6.81
CA GLY A 9 4.27 5.89 6.46
C GLY A 9 3.85 6.06 5.00
N GLY A 10 3.29 5.01 4.40
CA GLY A 10 2.92 4.94 2.99
C GLY A 10 1.89 5.98 2.55
N THR A 11 1.14 6.56 3.48
CA THR A 11 0.09 7.56 3.18
C THR A 11 0.61 8.93 2.75
N GLY A 12 1.91 9.22 2.91
CA GLY A 12 2.53 10.46 2.43
C GLY A 12 2.76 10.46 0.90
N PRO A 13 3.01 11.62 0.27
CA PRO A 13 3.16 11.71 -1.19
C PRO A 13 4.21 10.76 -1.78
N GLN A 14 5.34 10.60 -1.10
CA GLN A 14 6.42 9.70 -1.52
C GLN A 14 6.02 8.24 -1.38
N GLY A 15 5.40 7.86 -0.26
CA GLY A 15 4.93 6.51 0.00
C GLY A 15 3.87 6.06 -1.02
N GLN A 16 2.90 6.93 -1.32
CA GLN A 16 1.90 6.68 -2.35
C GLN A 16 2.53 6.51 -3.73
N GLY A 17 3.51 7.35 -4.07
CA GLY A 17 4.23 7.25 -5.34
C GLY A 17 5.03 5.96 -5.49
N LEU A 18 5.60 5.44 -4.40
CA LEU A 18 6.29 4.15 -4.38
C LEU A 18 5.29 2.99 -4.50
N ALA A 19 4.22 3.01 -3.69
CA ALA A 19 3.17 2.00 -3.73
C ALA A 19 2.57 1.84 -5.14
N LEU A 20 2.23 2.97 -5.78
CA LEU A 20 1.70 2.99 -7.13
C LEU A 20 2.67 2.36 -8.14
N ARG A 21 3.95 2.75 -8.11
CA ARG A 21 4.96 2.24 -9.06
C ARG A 21 5.21 0.75 -8.89
N PHE A 22 5.30 0.25 -7.66
CA PHE A 22 5.48 -1.18 -7.41
C PHE A 22 4.25 -1.98 -7.84
N ALA A 23 3.05 -1.51 -7.52
CA ALA A 23 1.81 -2.16 -7.93
C ALA A 23 1.64 -2.18 -9.46
N MET A 24 1.99 -1.09 -10.16
CA MET A 24 2.02 -1.05 -11.64
C MET A 24 3.01 -2.06 -12.24
N ALA A 25 4.07 -2.40 -11.50
CA ALA A 25 5.04 -3.43 -11.90
C ALA A 25 4.60 -4.86 -11.52
N GLY A 26 3.39 -5.03 -10.97
CA GLY A 26 2.86 -6.32 -10.55
C GLY A 26 3.32 -6.78 -9.17
N VAL A 27 3.97 -5.90 -8.39
CA VAL A 27 4.49 -6.22 -7.05
C VAL A 27 3.41 -5.88 -6.00
N PRO A 28 2.99 -6.83 -5.15
CA PRO A 28 2.07 -6.57 -4.04
C PRO A 28 2.66 -5.59 -3.02
N VAL A 29 1.82 -4.71 -2.47
CA VAL A 29 2.24 -3.68 -1.50
C VAL A 29 1.32 -3.66 -0.28
N ALA A 30 1.91 -3.75 0.92
CA ALA A 30 1.27 -3.34 2.17
C ALA A 30 1.55 -1.86 2.44
N LEU A 31 0.52 -1.02 2.35
CA LEU A 31 0.59 0.41 2.62
C LEU A 31 0.29 0.68 4.11
N GLY A 32 1.34 0.85 4.91
CA GLY A 32 1.24 1.10 6.35
C GLY A 32 0.95 2.56 6.70
N SER A 33 0.01 2.76 7.62
CA SER A 33 -0.37 4.05 8.20
C SER A 33 -0.39 3.99 9.73
N ARG A 34 -0.29 5.16 10.40
CA ARG A 34 -0.62 5.27 11.83
C ARG A 34 -2.13 5.17 12.09
N ASP A 35 -2.92 5.39 11.05
CA ASP A 35 -4.38 5.26 11.03
C ASP A 35 -4.73 4.27 9.92
N GLY A 36 -5.13 3.06 10.29
CA GLY A 36 -5.41 1.98 9.33
C GLY A 36 -6.53 2.30 8.36
N ALA A 37 -7.56 3.05 8.78
CA ALA A 37 -8.66 3.46 7.92
C ALA A 37 -8.17 4.40 6.81
N ARG A 38 -7.30 5.36 7.17
CA ARG A 38 -6.63 6.22 6.17
C ARG A 38 -5.74 5.42 5.23
N GLY A 39 -5.06 4.39 5.72
CA GLY A 39 -4.27 3.47 4.89
C GLY A 39 -5.14 2.78 3.85
N ALA A 40 -6.27 2.20 4.28
CA ALA A 40 -7.22 1.52 3.42
C ALA A 40 -7.86 2.44 2.36
N GLU A 41 -8.24 3.66 2.74
CA GLU A 41 -8.79 4.67 1.81
C GLU A 41 -7.79 4.99 0.68
N ILE A 42 -6.53 5.28 1.03
CA ILE A 42 -5.50 5.61 0.04
C ILE A 42 -5.19 4.38 -0.83
N ALA A 43 -5.12 3.18 -0.25
CA ALA A 43 -4.91 1.96 -1.02
C ALA A 43 -6.02 1.76 -2.07
N ALA A 44 -7.28 2.00 -1.72
CA ALA A 44 -8.41 1.93 -2.64
C ALA A 44 -8.28 2.96 -3.78
N GLU A 45 -7.89 4.21 -3.46
CA GLU A 45 -7.64 5.24 -4.48
C GLU A 45 -6.53 4.82 -5.47
N LEU A 46 -5.41 4.31 -4.96
CA LEU A 46 -4.28 3.88 -5.78
C LEU A 46 -4.61 2.64 -6.63
N ASN A 47 -5.35 1.68 -6.07
CA ASN A 47 -5.87 0.53 -6.80
C ASN A 47 -6.82 0.95 -7.94
N GLY A 48 -7.66 1.97 -7.72
CA GLY A 48 -8.49 2.58 -8.75
C GLY A 48 -7.67 3.16 -9.92
N LYS A 49 -6.49 3.73 -9.65
CA LYS A 49 -5.59 4.28 -10.68
C LYS A 49 -4.94 3.21 -11.55
N ILE A 50 -4.69 2.02 -11.01
CA ILE A 50 -4.07 0.90 -11.75
C ILE A 50 -5.08 -0.08 -12.33
N GLY A 51 -6.37 0.03 -11.98
CA GLY A 51 -7.41 -0.90 -12.41
C GLY A 51 -7.22 -2.32 -11.85
N GLY A 52 -6.63 -2.44 -10.65
CA GLY A 52 -6.26 -3.71 -10.04
C GLY A 52 -6.37 -3.67 -8.52
N ASN A 53 -5.98 -4.74 -7.84
CA ASN A 53 -6.03 -4.85 -6.38
C ASN A 53 -4.71 -5.41 -5.83
N LEU A 54 -3.64 -4.64 -5.99
CA LEU A 54 -2.28 -5.02 -5.58
C LEU A 54 -1.77 -4.26 -4.36
N ILE A 55 -2.53 -3.28 -3.87
CA ILE A 55 -2.17 -2.48 -2.70
C ILE A 55 -3.19 -2.75 -1.60
N VAL A 56 -2.74 -3.21 -0.43
CA VAL A 56 -3.57 -3.36 0.77
C VAL A 56 -3.18 -2.28 1.77
N GLY A 57 -4.16 -1.53 2.27
CA GLY A 57 -3.94 -0.48 3.25
C GLY A 57 -4.16 -0.98 4.67
N LEU A 58 -3.18 -0.75 5.56
CA LEU A 58 -3.16 -1.31 6.91
C LEU A 58 -2.64 -0.32 7.95
N GLU A 59 -2.83 -0.64 9.23
CA GLU A 59 -1.99 -0.05 10.29
C GLU A 59 -0.53 -0.50 10.13
N ASN A 60 0.41 0.34 10.56
CA ASN A 60 1.85 0.09 10.42
C ASN A 60 2.28 -1.27 11.00
N SER A 61 1.74 -1.67 12.15
CA SER A 61 2.07 -2.94 12.79
C SER A 61 1.63 -4.14 11.94
N ALA A 62 0.42 -4.08 11.39
CA ALA A 62 -0.12 -5.10 10.50
C ALA A 62 0.65 -5.17 9.18
N ALA A 63 1.01 -4.02 8.59
CA ALA A 63 1.78 -3.96 7.35
C ALA A 63 3.16 -4.63 7.44
N VAL A 64 3.81 -4.63 8.61
CA VAL A 64 5.10 -5.32 8.83
C VAL A 64 4.92 -6.83 9.03
N ALA A 65 3.76 -7.26 9.52
CA ALA A 65 3.49 -8.64 9.88
C ALA A 65 2.95 -9.50 8.72
N GLU A 66 2.61 -8.85 7.59
CA GLU A 66 2.02 -9.47 6.40
C GLU A 66 3.05 -10.13 5.47
#